data_AF-C9LNN7-F1
#
_entry.id   AF-C9LNN7-F1
#
_cell.length_a   1.000
_cell.length_b   1.000
_cell.length_c   1.000
_cell.angle_alpha   90.00
_cell.angle_beta   90.00
_cell.angle_gamma   90.00
#
_symmetry.space_group_name_H-M   'P 1'
#
loop_
_entity.id
_entity.type
_entity.pdbx_description
1 polymer ?
#
loop_
_entity_poly.entity_id
_entity_poly.type
_entity_poly.pdbx_seq_one_letter_code
_entity_poly.pdbx_strand_id
1 'polypeptide(L)'
;MKKILRLALAAILFAAGTVSARLPEPISMPQDIKGTSPHKPEAAVYYLTELVKEGKMTAEEAERTEVYMIFRNARRMQDLQDVEGLSEEDRRAYMKKKRELRGNPLVEYANRCGFTLERAKELMDLMHDSDKGTSYYGKARHHG
;
A
#
# COMPACT_ATOMS: atom_id res chain seq x y z
N MET A 1 36.90 -31.27 -4.17
CA MET A 1 37.04 -29.90 -4.70
C MET A 1 35.88 -29.58 -5.63
N LYS A 2 35.30 -28.37 -5.51
CA LYS A 2 34.49 -27.63 -6.53
C LYS A 2 33.09 -28.21 -6.85
N LYS A 3 31.96 -27.48 -6.77
CA LYS A 3 31.67 -26.06 -6.49
C LYS A 3 30.30 -25.97 -5.79
N ILE A 4 30.22 -25.18 -4.73
CA ILE A 4 28.98 -24.82 -4.05
C ILE A 4 28.20 -23.90 -4.99
N LEU A 5 26.99 -24.32 -5.34
CA LEU A 5 26.00 -23.50 -6.04
C LEU A 5 25.56 -22.37 -5.09
N ARG A 6 26.01 -21.15 -5.34
CA ARG A 6 25.43 -19.95 -4.70
C ARG A 6 24.76 -19.14 -5.79
N LEU A 7 23.48 -19.42 -6.03
CA LEU A 7 22.61 -18.46 -6.71
C LEU A 7 22.49 -17.25 -5.78
N ALA A 8 23.18 -16.17 -6.13
CA ALA A 8 22.92 -14.87 -5.54
C ALA A 8 21.54 -14.40 -6.05
N LEU A 9 20.53 -14.52 -5.19
CA LEU A 9 19.23 -13.90 -5.43
C LEU A 9 19.43 -12.38 -5.38
N ALA A 10 19.69 -11.78 -6.54
CA ALA A 10 19.74 -10.35 -6.69
C ALA A 10 18.31 -9.81 -6.47
N ALA A 11 18.03 -9.38 -5.24
CA ALA A 11 16.86 -8.58 -4.91
C ALA A 11 17.04 -7.18 -5.51
N ILE A 12 16.91 -7.09 -6.84
CA ILE A 12 16.72 -5.79 -7.51
C ILE A 12 15.26 -5.42 -7.26
N LEU A 13 15.05 -4.76 -6.14
CA LEU A 13 13.85 -3.99 -5.86
C LEU A 13 13.71 -2.94 -6.97
N PHE A 14 12.79 -3.17 -7.90
CA PHE A 14 12.33 -2.16 -8.84
C PHE A 14 11.79 -0.98 -8.03
N ALA A 15 12.61 0.07 -7.92
CA ALA A 15 12.22 1.40 -7.47
C ALA A 15 11.34 2.05 -8.55
N ALA A 16 10.13 1.53 -8.74
CA ALA A 16 9.07 2.25 -9.42
C ALA A 16 8.44 3.21 -8.39
N GLY A 17 8.97 4.43 -8.31
CA GLY A 17 8.38 5.56 -7.61
C GLY A 17 8.18 5.35 -6.10
N THR A 18 9.25 5.37 -5.32
CA THR A 18 9.16 5.47 -3.86
C THR A 18 8.82 6.91 -3.46
N VAL A 19 7.62 7.37 -3.79
CA VAL A 19 6.91 8.26 -2.86
C VAL A 19 6.54 7.35 -1.69
N SER A 20 7.53 7.12 -0.82
CA SER A 20 7.30 6.48 0.46
C SER A 20 6.23 7.32 1.15
N ALA A 21 5.17 6.70 1.63
CA ALA A 21 4.41 7.29 2.71
C ALA A 21 5.41 7.65 3.81
N ARG A 22 5.72 8.93 3.98
CA ARG A 22 6.71 9.43 4.95
C ARG A 22 5.99 10.16 6.08
N LEU A 23 4.96 9.53 6.62
CA LEU A 23 4.54 9.94 7.96
C LEU A 23 5.74 9.71 8.91
N PRO A 24 6.00 10.64 9.85
CA PRO A 24 7.03 10.44 10.85
C PRO A 24 6.74 9.15 11.62
N GLU A 25 7.78 8.35 11.87
CA GLU A 25 7.60 7.08 12.57
C GLU A 25 7.03 7.32 13.98
N PRO A 26 5.89 6.70 14.34
CA PRO A 26 5.26 6.89 15.65
C PRO A 26 6.19 6.51 16.79
N ILE A 27 6.29 7.37 17.79
CA ILE A 27 7.09 7.10 19.01
C ILE A 27 6.54 5.87 19.77
N SER A 28 5.22 5.68 19.68
CA SER A 28 4.48 4.56 20.28
C SER A 28 4.74 3.21 19.61
N MET A 29 5.40 3.17 18.44
CA MET A 29 5.68 1.96 17.70
C MET A 29 6.74 1.10 18.43
N PRO A 30 6.47 -0.19 18.69
CA PRO A 30 7.44 -1.13 19.26
C PRO A 30 8.74 -1.20 18.46
N GLN A 31 9.87 -1.31 19.15
CA GLN A 31 11.21 -1.25 18.55
C GLN A 31 11.47 -2.36 17.53
N ASP A 32 10.87 -3.54 17.72
CA ASP A 32 11.01 -4.70 16.85
C ASP A 32 10.32 -4.53 15.49
N ILE A 33 9.37 -3.59 15.37
CA ILE A 33 8.67 -3.29 14.11
C ILE A 33 9.02 -1.92 13.52
N LYS A 34 9.90 -1.14 14.15
CA LYS A 34 10.40 0.12 13.60
C LYS A 34 11.12 -0.08 12.27
N GLY A 35 11.01 0.90 11.38
CA GLY A 35 11.49 0.83 10.01
C GLY A 35 10.62 -0.01 9.07
N THR A 36 9.58 -0.68 9.60
CA THR A 36 8.62 -1.42 8.77
C THR A 36 7.80 -0.45 7.93
N SER A 37 7.48 -0.85 6.69
CA SER A 37 6.65 -0.02 5.81
C SER A 37 5.28 0.28 6.44
N PRO A 38 4.79 1.54 6.37
CA PRO A 38 3.46 1.91 6.85
C PRO A 38 2.30 1.21 6.11
N HIS A 39 2.58 0.48 5.02
CA HIS A 39 1.60 -0.34 4.31
C HIS A 39 1.51 -1.78 4.83
N LYS A 40 2.34 -2.16 5.81
CA LYS A 40 2.20 -3.43 6.53
C LYS A 40 1.18 -3.25 7.65
N PRO A 41 0.20 -4.16 7.82
CA PRO A 41 -0.84 -3.99 8.83
C PRO A 41 -0.30 -3.76 10.25
N GLU A 42 0.73 -4.50 10.65
CA GLU A 42 1.37 -4.37 11.97
C GLU A 42 1.96 -2.98 12.26
N ALA A 43 2.41 -2.26 11.23
CA ALA A 43 2.90 -0.89 11.38
C ALA A 43 1.78 0.15 11.15
N ALA A 44 0.86 -0.12 10.20
CA ALA A 44 -0.18 0.80 9.78
C ALA A 44 -1.05 1.31 10.94
N VAL A 45 -1.41 0.43 11.89
CA VAL A 45 -2.24 0.76 13.05
C VAL A 45 -1.65 1.92 13.88
N TYR A 46 -0.33 2.00 14.02
CA TYR A 46 0.32 3.08 14.77
C TYR A 46 0.24 4.42 14.04
N TYR A 47 0.46 4.42 12.72
CA TYR A 47 0.32 5.62 11.91
C TYR A 47 -1.12 6.14 11.89
N LEU A 48 -2.11 5.24 11.76
CA LEU A 48 -3.53 5.59 11.81
C LEU A 48 -3.89 6.18 13.18
N THR A 49 -3.36 5.60 14.26
CA THR A 49 -3.56 6.11 15.63
C THR A 49 -3.05 7.54 15.79
N GLU A 50 -1.87 7.88 15.23
CA GLU A 50 -1.37 9.26 15.29
C GLU A 50 -2.26 10.21 14.48
N LEU A 51 -2.77 9.81 13.31
CA LEU A 51 -3.73 10.63 12.54
C LEU A 51 -5.05 10.88 13.30
N VAL A 52 -5.49 9.92 14.12
CA VAL A 52 -6.65 10.08 15.01
C VAL A 52 -6.34 11.06 16.14
N LYS A 53 -5.18 10.93 16.80
CA LYS A 53 -4.76 11.87 17.85
C LYS A 53 -4.62 13.30 17.35
N GLU A 54 -4.16 13.47 16.11
CA GLU A 54 -4.04 14.76 15.43
C GLU A 54 -5.39 15.31 14.95
N GLY A 55 -6.49 14.56 15.06
CA GLY A 55 -7.83 14.96 14.62
C GLY A 55 -7.99 14.99 13.09
N LYS A 56 -7.06 14.39 12.34
CA LYS A 56 -7.08 14.35 10.87
C LYS A 56 -7.90 13.18 10.33
N MET A 57 -8.13 12.16 11.16
CA MET A 57 -8.91 10.96 10.87
C MET A 57 -9.79 10.64 12.09
N THR A 58 -11.01 10.16 11.86
CA THR A 58 -11.85 9.65 12.97
C THR A 58 -11.42 8.23 13.38
N ALA A 59 -11.76 7.80 14.59
CA ALA A 59 -11.47 6.43 15.03
C ALA A 59 -12.12 5.38 14.11
N GLU A 60 -13.34 5.64 13.63
CA GLU A 60 -14.04 4.76 12.69
C GLU A 60 -13.37 4.74 11.31
N GLU A 61 -12.90 5.89 10.81
CA GLU A 61 -12.13 5.94 9.57
C GLU A 61 -10.83 5.14 9.68
N ALA A 62 -10.15 5.22 10.83
CA ALA A 62 -8.94 4.45 11.10
C ALA A 62 -9.22 2.94 11.11
N GLU A 63 -10.24 2.48 11.83
CA GLU A 63 -10.62 1.07 11.90
C GLU A 63 -10.93 0.51 10.50
N ARG A 64 -11.77 1.20 9.73
CA ARG A 64 -12.13 0.76 8.37
C ARG A 64 -10.91 0.74 7.44
N THR A 65 -10.01 1.72 7.60
CA THR A 65 -8.76 1.78 6.84
C THR A 65 -7.81 0.65 7.20
N GLU A 66 -7.69 0.29 8.48
CA GLU A 66 -6.88 -0.83 8.95
C GLU A 66 -7.36 -2.15 8.34
N VAL A 67 -8.67 -2.42 8.37
CA VAL A 67 -9.27 -3.60 7.74
C VAL A 67 -8.95 -3.64 6.24
N TYR A 68 -9.04 -2.50 5.56
CA TYR A 68 -8.64 -2.42 4.15
C TYR A 68 -7.14 -2.68 3.92
N MET A 69 -6.26 -2.22 4.81
CA MET A 69 -4.81 -2.51 4.73
C MET A 69 -4.53 -4.00 4.90
N ILE A 70 -5.23 -4.69 5.80
CA ILE A 70 -5.13 -6.15 5.97
C ILE A 70 -5.53 -6.85 4.67
N PHE A 71 -6.69 -6.50 4.10
CA PHE A 71 -7.15 -7.05 2.82
C PHE A 71 -6.12 -6.83 1.70
N ARG A 72 -5.61 -5.60 1.58
CA ARG A 72 -4.66 -5.23 0.54
C ARG A 72 -3.33 -5.97 0.68
N ASN A 73 -2.84 -6.14 1.91
CA ASN A 73 -1.62 -6.89 2.20
C ASN A 73 -1.80 -8.38 1.89
N ALA A 74 -2.89 -9.01 2.33
CA ALA A 74 -3.17 -10.41 2.02
C ALA A 74 -3.21 -10.66 0.50
N ARG A 75 -3.92 -9.80 -0.24
CA ARG A 75 -3.94 -9.85 -1.71
C ARG A 75 -2.55 -9.66 -2.33
N ARG A 76 -1.73 -8.76 -1.78
CA ARG A 76 -0.35 -8.55 -2.26
C ARG A 76 0.52 -9.78 -2.04
N MET A 77 0.35 -10.48 -0.92
CA MET A 77 1.06 -11.73 -0.63
C MET A 77 0.65 -12.83 -1.60
N GLN A 78 -0.65 -12.95 -1.92
CA GLN A 78 -1.11 -13.88 -2.95
C GLN A 78 -0.51 -13.54 -4.32
N ASP A 79 -0.53 -12.27 -4.73
CA ASP A 79 0.08 -11.86 -6.00
C ASP A 79 1.58 -12.20 -6.08
N LEU A 80 2.30 -12.19 -4.94
CA LEU A 80 3.71 -12.59 -4.88
C LEU A 80 3.90 -14.09 -5.07
N GLN A 81 3.03 -14.90 -4.44
CA GLN A 81 3.05 -16.34 -4.58
C GLN A 81 2.72 -16.75 -6.02
N ASP A 82 1.71 -16.12 -6.64
CA ASP A 82 1.26 -16.46 -8.00
C ASP A 82 2.33 -16.19 -9.07
N VAL A 83 3.27 -15.28 -8.80
CA VAL A 83 4.36 -14.94 -9.72
C VAL A 83 5.69 -15.59 -9.36
N GLU A 84 5.71 -16.42 -8.32
CA GLU A 84 6.91 -17.14 -7.92
C GLU A 84 7.35 -18.09 -9.03
N GLY A 85 8.63 -18.07 -9.38
CA GLY A 85 9.19 -18.88 -10.47
C GLY A 85 8.89 -18.40 -11.90
N LEU A 86 8.06 -17.35 -12.08
CA LEU A 86 7.84 -16.75 -13.39
C LEU A 86 9.07 -16.00 -13.90
N SER A 87 9.20 -15.90 -15.22
CA SER A 87 10.16 -15.00 -15.85
C SER A 87 9.84 -13.53 -15.52
N GLU A 88 10.81 -12.63 -15.67
CA GLU A 88 10.56 -11.20 -15.44
C GLU A 88 9.48 -10.63 -16.36
N GLU A 89 9.42 -11.10 -17.61
CA GLU A 89 8.41 -10.71 -18.59
C GLU A 89 7.02 -11.17 -18.16
N ASP A 90 6.86 -12.45 -17.82
CA ASP A 90 5.59 -13.01 -17.38
C ASP A 90 5.11 -12.37 -16.08
N ARG A 91 6.03 -12.11 -15.14
CA ARG A 91 5.74 -11.37 -13.91
C ARG A 91 5.21 -9.97 -14.21
N ARG A 92 5.83 -9.24 -15.15
CA ARG A 92 5.39 -7.89 -15.54
C ARG A 92 4.01 -7.93 -16.19
N ALA A 93 3.77 -8.89 -17.09
CA ALA A 93 2.48 -9.09 -17.75
C ALA A 93 1.38 -9.43 -16.74
N TYR A 94 1.64 -10.37 -15.80
CA TYR A 94 0.72 -10.75 -14.73
C TYR A 94 0.32 -9.54 -13.88
N MET A 95 1.32 -8.80 -13.38
CA MET A 95 1.08 -7.65 -12.51
C MET A 95 0.38 -6.50 -13.24
N LYS A 96 0.62 -6.32 -14.56
CA LYS A 96 -0.10 -5.36 -15.40
C LYS A 96 -1.57 -5.74 -15.50
N LYS A 97 -1.88 -6.98 -15.87
CA LYS A 97 -3.26 -7.51 -15.97
C LYS A 97 -4.02 -7.35 -14.64
N LYS A 98 -3.38 -7.68 -13.51
CA LYS A 98 -3.99 -7.49 -12.18
C LYS A 98 -4.28 -6.02 -11.86
N ARG A 99 -3.41 -5.07 -12.25
CA ARG A 99 -3.66 -3.64 -12.07
C ARG A 99 -4.84 -3.16 -12.91
N GLU A 100 -4.94 -3.61 -14.16
CA GLU A 100 -6.06 -3.29 -15.04
C GLU A 100 -7.39 -3.80 -14.47
N LEU A 101 -7.43 -5.04 -13.98
CA LEU A 101 -8.63 -5.63 -13.35
C LEU A 101 -9.07 -4.90 -12.07
N ARG A 102 -8.12 -4.34 -11.30
CA ARG A 102 -8.41 -3.60 -10.06
C ARG A 102 -8.88 -2.17 -10.32
N GLY A 103 -8.54 -1.62 -11.48
CA GLY A 103 -8.86 -0.24 -11.82
C GLY A 103 -8.22 0.77 -10.87
N ASN A 104 -8.99 1.81 -10.53
CA ASN A 104 -8.49 2.93 -9.74
C ASN A 104 -8.37 2.58 -8.24
N PRO A 105 -7.17 2.62 -7.63
CA PRO A 105 -6.97 2.29 -6.22
C PRO A 105 -7.74 3.18 -5.25
N LEU A 106 -8.02 4.44 -5.60
CA LEU A 106 -8.81 5.34 -4.77
C LEU A 106 -10.28 4.92 -4.72
N VAL A 107 -10.83 4.50 -5.86
CA VAL A 107 -12.22 4.02 -5.93
C VAL A 107 -12.37 2.72 -5.15
N GLU A 108 -11.41 1.80 -5.26
CA GLU A 108 -11.42 0.58 -4.44
C GLU A 108 -11.38 0.91 -2.94
N TYR A 109 -10.49 1.82 -2.54
CA TYR A 109 -10.37 2.26 -1.16
C TYR A 109 -11.68 2.87 -0.63
N ALA A 110 -12.25 3.83 -1.37
CA ALA A 110 -13.51 4.47 -1.01
C ALA A 110 -14.64 3.43 -0.84
N ASN A 111 -14.79 2.53 -1.81
CA ASN A 111 -15.85 1.52 -1.79
C ASN A 111 -15.68 0.51 -0.65
N ARG A 112 -14.45 0.03 -0.41
CA ARG A 112 -14.16 -0.96 0.64
C ARG A 112 -14.36 -0.38 2.05
N CYS A 113 -14.06 0.90 2.23
CA CYS A 113 -14.19 1.56 3.52
C CYS A 113 -15.53 2.30 3.69
N GLY A 114 -16.37 2.36 2.66
CA GLY A 114 -17.63 3.11 2.70
C GLY A 114 -17.42 4.61 2.86
N PHE A 115 -16.36 5.16 2.26
CA PHE A 115 -16.07 6.59 2.25
C PHE A 115 -16.61 7.25 0.98
N THR A 116 -16.88 8.56 1.05
CA THR A 116 -17.00 9.36 -0.17
C THR A 116 -15.66 9.39 -0.90
N LEU A 117 -15.67 9.59 -2.21
CA LEU A 117 -14.44 9.62 -3.00
C LEU A 117 -13.56 10.81 -2.61
N GLU A 118 -14.17 11.94 -2.25
CA GLU A 118 -13.52 13.14 -1.73
C GLU A 118 -12.82 12.86 -0.39
N ARG A 119 -13.49 12.16 0.54
CA ARG A 119 -12.87 11.86 1.83
C ARG A 119 -11.77 10.81 1.68
N ALA A 120 -11.99 9.79 0.85
CA ALA A 120 -10.96 8.81 0.52
C ALA A 120 -9.71 9.46 -0.09
N LYS A 121 -9.88 10.51 -0.91
CA LYS A 121 -8.77 11.27 -1.50
C LYS A 121 -7.93 11.92 -0.42
N GLU A 122 -8.58 12.67 0.48
CA GLU A 122 -7.90 13.34 1.60
C GLU A 122 -7.16 12.34 2.50
N LEU A 123 -7.82 11.25 2.89
CA LEU A 123 -7.21 10.22 3.73
C LEU A 123 -6.03 9.55 3.02
N MET A 124 -6.13 9.31 1.71
CA MET A 124 -5.03 8.73 0.94
C MET A 124 -3.84 9.69 0.82
N ASP A 125 -4.08 10.99 0.60
CA ASP A 125 -3.04 12.01 0.58
C ASP A 125 -2.33 12.10 1.94
N LEU A 126 -3.11 12.12 3.04
CA LEU A 126 -2.60 12.14 4.41
C LEU A 126 -1.72 10.93 4.71
N MET A 127 -2.21 9.72 4.43
CA MET A 127 -1.45 8.49 4.68
C MET A 127 -0.18 8.37 3.86
N HIS A 128 -0.08 9.07 2.73
CA HIS A 128 1.09 9.02 1.85
C HIS A 128 1.97 10.26 1.93
N ASP A 129 1.57 11.28 2.69
CA ASP A 129 2.23 12.59 2.72
C ASP A 129 2.54 13.12 1.30
N SER A 130 1.55 13.01 0.40
CA SER A 130 1.68 13.36 -1.02
C SER A 130 0.33 13.61 -1.67
N ASP A 131 0.31 14.00 -2.94
CA ASP A 131 -0.88 14.23 -3.76
C ASP A 131 -1.43 12.95 -4.42
N LYS A 132 -1.12 11.78 -3.87
CA LYS A 132 -1.43 10.48 -4.50
C LYS A 132 -2.94 10.23 -4.64
N GLY A 133 -3.69 10.46 -3.58
CA GLY A 133 -5.15 10.47 -3.59
C GLY A 133 -5.68 11.49 -4.59
N THR A 134 -5.15 12.72 -4.58
CA THR A 134 -5.52 13.76 -5.55
C THR A 134 -5.28 13.33 -7.01
N SER A 135 -4.14 12.71 -7.31
CA SER A 135 -3.83 12.16 -8.63
C SER A 135 -4.82 11.09 -9.07
N TYR A 136 -5.16 10.16 -8.19
CA TYR A 136 -6.15 9.12 -8.47
C TYR A 136 -7.57 9.67 -8.58
N TYR A 137 -7.91 10.70 -7.82
CA TYR A 137 -9.20 11.37 -7.89
C TYR A 137 -9.40 12.02 -9.26
N GLY A 138 -8.39 12.73 -9.77
CA GLY A 138 -8.42 13.26 -11.14
C GLY A 138 -8.67 12.18 -12.18
N LYS A 139 -7.93 11.05 -12.10
CA LYS A 139 -8.12 9.91 -13.02
C LYS A 139 -9.51 9.29 -12.92
N ALA A 140 -10.11 9.23 -11.74
CA ALA A 140 -11.46 8.69 -11.56
C ALA A 140 -12.51 9.57 -12.27
N ARG A 141 -12.33 10.90 -12.24
CA ARG A 141 -13.28 11.86 -12.83
C ARG A 141 -13.19 11.98 -14.35
N HIS A 142 -12.04 11.69 -14.95
CA HIS A 142 -11.85 11.76 -16.40
C HIS A 142 -12.21 10.47 -17.15
N HIS A 143 -12.62 9.42 -16.42
CA HIS A 143 -13.08 8.14 -16.97
C HIS A 143 -14.53 7.82 -16.58
N GLY A 144 -15.29 8.81 -16.11
CA GLY A 144 -16.73 8.73 -15.84
C GLY A 144 -17.57 9.32 -16.95
#